data_AF-A0A9N8X0R4-F1
#
_entry.id   AF-A0A9N8X0R4-F1
#
_cell.length_a   1.000
_cell.length_b   1.000
_cell.length_c   1.000
_cell.angle_alpha   90.00
_cell.angle_beta   90.00
_cell.angle_gamma   90.00
#
_symmetry.space_group_name_H-M   'P 1'
#
loop_
_entity.id
_entity.type
_entity.pdbx_description
1 polymer ?
#
loop_
_entity_poly.entity_id
_entity_poly.type
_entity_poly.pdbx_seq_one_letter_code
_entity_poly.pdbx_strand_id
1 'polypeptide(L)' 'MTYLNSQHDVMLTTAEAASLIRHSPKTLYQWACYQTGPVRPVKVQRKLLWRLSDLQALLNGGAK' A
#
# COMPACT_ATOMS: atom_id res chain seq x y z
N MET A 1 -13.86 -20.78 21.81
CA MET A 1 -13.10 -20.44 20.58
C MET A 1 -13.51 -19.05 20.14
N THR A 2 -12.74 -18.01 20.47
CA THR A 2 -13.04 -16.64 20.04
C THR A 2 -11.88 -16.16 19.19
N TYR A 3 -12.15 -15.98 17.90
CA TYR A 3 -11.21 -15.60 16.88
C TYR A 3 -10.66 -14.21 17.18
N LEU A 4 -9.36 -14.12 17.46
CA LEU A 4 -8.62 -12.87 17.35
C LEU A 4 -8.65 -12.47 15.88
N ASN A 5 -9.62 -11.64 15.52
CA ASN A 5 -9.54 -10.83 14.31
C ASN A 5 -8.43 -9.80 14.55
N SER A 6 -7.19 -10.29 14.55
CA SER A 6 -5.97 -9.52 14.58
C SER A 6 -6.01 -8.62 13.36
N GLN A 7 -6.42 -7.36 13.59
CA GLN A 7 -6.33 -6.24 12.68
C GLN A 7 -4.84 -5.92 12.46
N HIS A 8 -4.09 -6.89 11.93
CA HIS A 8 -2.72 -6.67 11.53
C HIS A 8 -2.79 -6.09 10.13
N ASP A 9 -2.56 -4.79 10.03
CA ASP A 9 -2.41 -4.14 8.75
C ASP A 9 -1.22 -4.79 8.03
N VAL A 10 -1.53 -5.60 7.02
CA VAL A 10 -0.51 -6.33 6.27
C VAL A 10 0.31 -5.31 5.49
N MET A 11 1.58 -5.19 5.85
CA MET A 11 2.52 -4.32 5.17
C MET A 11 3.14 -5.07 4.00
N LEU A 12 2.91 -4.57 2.80
CA LEU A 12 3.41 -5.17 1.57
C LEU A 12 4.62 -4.43 1.04
N THR A 13 5.47 -5.16 0.34
CA THR A 13 6.55 -4.57 -0.44
C THR A 13 6.00 -3.88 -1.70
N THR A 14 6.79 -2.98 -2.29
CA THR A 14 6.40 -2.27 -3.52
C THR A 14 6.04 -3.22 -4.68
N ALA A 15 6.68 -4.38 -4.78
CA ALA A 15 6.40 -5.35 -5.84
C ALA A 15 5.03 -6.04 -5.67
N GLU A 16 4.70 -6.41 -4.43
CA GLU A 16 3.40 -7.00 -4.09
C GLU A 16 2.29 -5.97 -4.25
N ALA A 17 2.50 -4.76 -3.73
CA ALA A 17 1.58 -3.65 -3.89
C ALA A 17 1.29 -3.35 -5.37
N ALA A 18 2.32 -3.32 -6.22
CA ALA A 18 2.20 -3.11 -7.66
C ALA A 18 1.31 -4.18 -8.32
N SER A 19 1.56 -5.44 -7.96
CA SER A 19 0.81 -6.59 -8.48
C SER A 19 -0.67 -6.53 -8.10
N LEU A 20 -1.00 -6.06 -6.88
CA LEU A 20 -2.39 -5.95 -6.40
C LEU A 20 -3.18 -4.88 -7.13
N ILE A 21 -2.62 -3.68 -7.29
CA ILE A 21 -3.33 -2.54 -7.93
C ILE A 21 -3.17 -2.52 -9.46
N ARG A 22 -2.54 -3.56 -10.04
CA ARG A 22 -2.20 -3.67 -11.47
C ARG A 22 -1.46 -2.44 -12.01
N HIS A 23 -0.69 -1.75 -11.16
CA HIS A 23 0.20 -0.66 -11.59
C HIS A 23 1.63 -1.16 -11.75
N SER A 24 2.43 -0.39 -12.49
CA SER A 24 3.87 -0.60 -12.52
C SER A 24 4.50 -0.24 -11.16
N PRO A 25 5.50 -1.00 -10.66
CA PRO A 25 6.27 -0.59 -9.49
C PRO A 25 6.95 0.77 -9.68
N LYS A 26 7.24 1.18 -10.93
CA LYS A 26 7.78 2.51 -11.25
C LYS A 26 6.82 3.63 -10.84
N THR A 27 5.52 3.43 -11.04
CA THR A 27 4.48 4.39 -10.63
C THR A 27 4.44 4.53 -9.10
N LEU A 28 4.56 3.43 -8.37
CA LEU A 28 4.63 3.45 -6.91
C LEU A 28 5.90 4.16 -6.39
N TYR A 29 7.04 3.97 -7.04
CA TYR A 29 8.25 4.74 -6.72
C TYR A 29 8.06 6.23 -6.98
N GLN A 30 7.41 6.61 -8.08
CA GLN A 30 7.07 8.02 -8.34
C GLN A 30 6.16 8.59 -7.25
N TRP A 31 5.13 7.86 -6.82
CA TRP A 31 4.28 8.28 -5.71
C TRP A 31 5.06 8.46 -4.41
N ALA A 32 6.00 7.55 -4.12
CA ALA A 32 6.84 7.65 -2.93
C ALA A 32 7.81 8.85 -2.98
N CYS A 33 8.40 9.14 -4.14
CA CYS A 33 9.34 10.23 -4.33
C CYS A 33 8.66 11.60 -4.38
N TYR A 34 7.59 11.73 -5.17
CA TYR A 34 6.89 13.01 -5.39
C TYR A 34 5.79 13.28 -4.35
N GLN A 35 5.48 12.30 -3.49
CA GLN A 35 4.40 12.37 -2.49
C GLN A 35 3.04 12.74 -3.11
N THR A 36 2.85 12.42 -4.41
CA THR A 36 1.70 12.84 -5.23
C THR A 36 0.73 11.68 -5.51
N GLY A 37 0.76 10.64 -4.69
CA GLY A 37 -0.09 9.45 -4.84
C GLY A 37 -1.27 9.44 -3.85
N PRO A 38 -2.38 8.76 -4.20
CA PRO A 38 -3.53 8.57 -3.30
C PRO A 38 -3.17 7.70 -2.08
N VAL A 39 -2.13 6.86 -2.21
CA VAL A 39 -1.62 6.01 -1.14
C VAL A 39 -0.24 6.50 -0.72
N ARG A 40 -0.03 6.66 0.59
CA ARG A 40 1.26 7.08 1.16
C ARG A 40 2.05 5.86 1.63
N PRO A 41 3.32 5.69 1.22
CA PRO A 41 4.15 4.60 1.72
C PRO A 41 4.53 4.84 3.18
N VAL A 42 4.53 3.77 3.96
CA VAL A 42 5.09 3.73 5.30
C VAL A 42 6.59 3.47 5.17
N LYS A 43 7.41 4.46 5.54
CA LYS A 43 8.86 4.30 5.62
C LYS A 43 9.20 3.52 6.88
N VAL A 44 9.57 2.26 6.73
CA VAL A 44 10.11 1.45 7.83
C VAL A 44 11.60 1.25 7.56
N GLN A 45 12.42 2.01 8.31
CA GLN A 45 13.87 2.05 8.17
C GLN A 45 14.32 2.38 6.74
N ARG A 46 14.77 1.38 5.98
CA ARG A 46 15.28 1.49 4.60
C ARG A 46 14.30 0.97 3.55
N LYS A 47 13.13 0.47 3.96
CA LYS A 47 12.14 -0.12 3.07
C LYS A 47 10.91 0.78 2.95
N LEU A 48 10.38 0.84 1.73
CA LEU A 48 9.06 1.38 1.46
C LEU A 48 8.06 0.25 1.61
N LEU A 49 7.17 0.38 2.59
CA LEU A 49 6.07 -0.55 2.80
C LEU A 49 4.75 0.13 2.47
N TRP A 50 3.80 -0.66 2.00
CA TRP A 50 2.48 -0.21 1.58
C TRP A 50 1.43 -0.92 2.43
N ARG A 51 0.47 -0.16 2.96
CA ARG A 51 -0.63 -0.73 3.73
C ARG A 51 -1.62 -1.41 2.80
N LEU A 52 -2.00 -2.65 3.12
CA LEU A 52 -3.04 -3.35 2.37
C LEU A 52 -4.37 -2.59 2.40
N SER A 53 -4.72 -2.00 3.55
CA SER A 53 -5.95 -1.24 3.75
C SER A 53 -6.05 -0.04 2.81
N ASP A 54 -4.99 0.74 2.67
CA ASP A 54 -4.94 1.89 1.75
C ASP A 54 -5.02 1.44 0.28
N LEU A 55 -4.37 0.33 -0.08
CA LEU A 55 -4.46 -0.24 -1.43
C LEU A 55 -5.87 -0.76 -1.75
N GLN A 56 -6.54 -1.37 -0.77
CA GLN A 56 -7.93 -1.80 -0.90
C GLN A 56 -8.88 -0.60 -1.03
N ALA A 57 -8.66 0.47 -0.26
CA ALA A 57 -9.41 1.71 -0.38
C ALA A 57 -9.24 2.34 -1.77
N LEU A 58 -8.02 2.32 -2.32
CA LEU A 58 -7.74 2.78 -3.68
C LEU A 58 -8.49 1.95 -4.74
N LEU A 59 -8.48 0.62 -4.61
CA LEU A 59 -9.19 -0.28 -5.52
C LEU A 59 -10.72 -0.12 -5.47
N ASN A 60 -11.26 0.17 -4.28
CA ASN A 60 -12.69 0.41 -4.08
C ASN A 60 -13.16 1.79 -4.60
N GLY A 61 -12.30 2.54 -5.31
CA GLY A 61 -12.65 3.84 -5.90
C GLY A 61 -12.55 5.01 -4.92
N GLY A 62 -11.91 4.82 -3.75
CA GLY A 62 -11.76 5.82 -2.70
C GLY A 62 -10.61 6.81 -2.89
N ALA A 63 -10.24 7.15 -4.13
CA ALA A 63 -9.42 8.34 -4.36
C ALA A 63 -10.36 9.55 -4.41
N LYS A 64 -10.56 10.20 -3.25
CA LYS A 64 -11.25 11.48 -3.16
C LYS A 64 -10.25 12.62 -3.08
#